data_AF-A0A2E6GW81-F1
#
_entry.id   AF-A0A2E6GW81-F1
#
_cell.length_a   1.000
_cell.length_b   1.000
_cell.length_c   1.000
_cell.angle_alpha   90.00
_cell.angle_beta   90.00
_cell.angle_gamma   90.00
#
_symmetry.space_group_name_H-M   'P 1'
#
loop_
_entity.id
_entity.type
_entity.pdbx_description
1 polymer ?
#
loop_
_entity_poly.entity_id
_entity_poly.type
_entity_poly.pdbx_seq_one_letter_code
_entity_poly.pdbx_strand_id
1 'polypeptide(L)'
;METNIGIEESINYGRPFAIASLISVATAIASFFIWFANQSKWSKLKKNFTKISGSLSAFFTAFIFTELHDQLLLLASIVGFFPLTIIALEMLKTKSKRIPILGLISFLLLAVYNVTFYLNIYEFFWPIMQKICIAICLIWINLEAVKRQKSSFTF
;
A
#
# COMPACT_ATOMS: atom_id res chain seq x y z
N MET A 1 47.21 18.74 11.01
CA MET A 1 46.57 17.90 12.03
C MET A 1 45.09 17.86 11.66
N GLU A 2 44.74 16.97 10.73
CA GLU A 2 43.38 16.81 10.23
C GLU A 2 42.62 15.92 11.21
N THR A 3 41.70 16.51 11.96
CA THR A 3 40.79 15.75 12.83
C THR A 3 39.73 15.10 11.95
N ASN A 4 39.96 13.83 11.61
CA ASN A 4 38.92 12.89 11.21
C ASN A 4 37.94 12.73 12.37
N ILE A 5 36.90 13.56 12.41
CA ILE A 5 35.74 13.34 13.27
C ILE A 5 34.91 12.26 12.57
N GLY A 6 35.33 11.00 12.73
CA GLY A 6 34.47 9.86 12.46
C GLY A 6 33.28 9.96 13.41
N ILE A 7 32.15 10.41 12.88
CA ILE A 7 30.86 10.32 13.58
C ILE A 7 30.63 8.83 13.75
N GLU A 8 30.76 8.31 14.97
CA GLU A 8 30.29 6.97 15.29
C GLU A 8 28.84 6.88 14.83
N GLU A 9 28.54 5.98 13.88
CA GLU A 9 27.17 5.66 13.49
C GLU A 9 26.46 5.11 14.74
N SER A 10 25.78 5.99 15.47
CA SER A 10 25.00 5.59 16.63
C SER A 10 23.98 4.55 16.18
N ILE A 11 23.99 3.38 16.82
CA ILE A 11 23.06 2.30 16.53
C ILE A 11 21.63 2.83 16.63
N ASN A 12 20.91 2.86 15.50
CA ASN A 12 19.52 3.28 15.48
C ASN A 12 18.62 2.14 15.99
N TYR A 13 18.34 2.14 17.29
CA TYR A 13 17.46 1.16 17.95
C TYR A 13 16.03 1.12 17.37
N GLY A 14 15.58 2.19 16.68
CA GLY A 14 14.27 2.25 16.02
C GLY A 14 14.22 1.53 14.66
N ARG A 15 15.38 1.33 14.01
CA ARG A 15 15.48 0.71 12.68
C ARG A 15 14.88 -0.70 12.60
N PRO A 16 15.14 -1.65 13.53
CA PRO A 16 14.54 -2.98 13.46
C PRO A 16 13.01 -2.96 13.57
N PHE A 17 12.43 -2.09 14.40
CA PHE A 17 10.98 -1.93 14.52
C PHE A 17 10.36 -1.38 13.22
N ALA A 18 11.04 -0.42 12.58
CA ALA A 18 10.62 0.12 11.28
C ALA A 18 10.61 -0.98 10.20
N ILE A 19 11.69 -1.77 10.10
CA ILE A 19 11.78 -2.89 9.14
C ILE A 19 10.68 -3.92 9.39
N ALA A 20 10.47 -4.32 10.64
CA ALA A 20 9.41 -5.26 11.00
C ALA A 20 8.02 -4.75 10.59
N SER A 21 7.74 -3.46 10.83
CA SER A 21 6.47 -2.85 10.42
C SER A 21 6.29 -2.81 8.89
N LEU A 22 7.35 -2.50 8.13
CA LEU A 22 7.31 -2.50 6.66
C LEU A 22 7.02 -3.90 6.10
N ILE A 23 7.68 -4.93 6.64
CA ILE A 23 7.43 -6.33 6.25
C ILE A 23 5.98 -6.73 6.57
N SER A 24 5.48 -6.34 7.74
CA SER A 24 4.08 -6.61 8.12
C SER A 24 3.09 -5.93 7.17
N VAL A 25 3.30 -4.65 6.84
CA VAL A 25 2.45 -3.89 5.92
C VAL A 25 2.51 -4.48 4.51
N ALA A 26 3.70 -4.80 4.00
CA ALA A 26 3.88 -5.45 2.71
C ALA A 26 3.12 -6.79 2.66
N THR A 27 3.22 -7.61 3.70
CA THR A 27 2.52 -8.89 3.78
C THR A 27 1.00 -8.72 3.76
N ALA A 28 0.48 -7.72 4.49
CA ALA A 28 -0.94 -7.39 4.48
C ALA A 28 -1.42 -6.96 3.09
N ILE A 29 -0.65 -6.10 2.40
CA ILE A 29 -0.96 -5.62 1.06
C ILE A 29 -0.95 -6.77 0.05
N ALA A 30 0.08 -7.63 0.07
CA ALA A 30 0.16 -8.80 -0.81
C ALA A 30 -1.04 -9.75 -0.58
N SER A 31 -1.34 -10.04 0.68
CA SER A 31 -2.47 -10.89 1.07
C SER A 31 -3.80 -10.31 0.57
N PHE A 32 -3.98 -8.99 0.67
CA PHE A 32 -5.17 -8.31 0.16
C PHE A 32 -5.33 -8.49 -1.35
N PHE A 33 -4.29 -8.22 -2.15
CA PHE A 33 -4.38 -8.37 -3.60
C PHE A 33 -4.70 -9.82 -4.01
N ILE A 34 -4.09 -10.80 -3.32
CA ILE A 34 -4.34 -12.21 -3.57
C ILE A 34 -5.78 -12.60 -3.23
N TRP A 35 -6.23 -12.21 -2.03
CA TRP A 35 -7.57 -12.50 -1.55
C TRP A 35 -8.64 -11.83 -2.43
N PHE A 36 -8.48 -10.55 -2.77
CA PHE A 36 -9.43 -9.80 -3.59
C PHE A 36 -9.54 -10.39 -5.00
N ALA A 37 -8.41 -10.72 -5.62
CA ALA A 37 -8.38 -11.35 -6.94
C ALA A 37 -9.07 -12.72 -6.94
N ASN A 38 -8.92 -13.51 -5.86
CA ASN A 38 -9.59 -14.79 -5.72
C ASN A 38 -11.12 -14.64 -5.65
N GLN A 39 -11.59 -13.71 -4.81
CA GLN A 39 -13.03 -13.48 -4.58
C GLN A 39 -13.73 -12.74 -5.72
N SER A 40 -12.99 -12.09 -6.60
CA SER A 40 -13.57 -11.39 -7.75
C SER A 40 -14.05 -12.35 -8.82
N LYS A 41 -15.17 -12.02 -9.48
CA LYS A 41 -15.71 -12.78 -10.64
C LYS A 41 -14.98 -12.42 -11.94
N TRP A 42 -13.66 -12.31 -11.88
CA TRP A 42 -12.81 -11.90 -13.00
C TRP A 42 -12.31 -13.08 -13.84
N SER A 43 -11.91 -12.79 -15.08
CA SER A 43 -11.19 -13.75 -15.92
C SER A 43 -9.84 -14.13 -15.31
N LYS A 44 -9.34 -15.33 -15.62
CA LYS A 44 -8.08 -15.88 -15.07
C LYS A 44 -6.89 -14.94 -15.29
N LEU A 45 -6.84 -14.26 -16.43
CA LEU A 45 -5.81 -13.27 -16.75
C LEU A 45 -5.83 -12.08 -15.77
N LYS A 46 -7.01 -11.46 -15.55
CA LYS A 46 -7.15 -10.32 -14.62
C LYS A 46 -6.82 -10.71 -13.18
N LYS A 47 -7.23 -11.92 -12.76
CA LYS A 47 -6.88 -12.46 -11.43
C LYS A 47 -5.37 -12.59 -11.27
N ASN A 48 -4.70 -13.26 -12.22
CA ASN A 48 -3.26 -13.47 -12.16
C ASN A 48 -2.48 -12.17 -12.24
N PHE A 49 -2.88 -11.26 -13.14
CA PHE A 49 -2.27 -9.94 -13.24
C PHE A 49 -2.33 -9.20 -11.90
N THR A 50 -3.50 -9.14 -11.27
CA THR A 50 -3.68 -8.43 -9.98
C THR A 50 -2.87 -9.07 -8.86
N LYS A 51 -2.84 -10.40 -8.79
CA LYS A 51 -2.03 -11.14 -7.81
C LYS A 51 -0.54 -10.84 -7.95
N ILE A 52 -0.02 -10.98 -9.17
CA ILE A 52 1.42 -10.86 -9.44
C ILE A 52 1.85 -9.40 -9.27
N SER A 53 1.18 -8.46 -9.92
CA SER A 53 1.52 -7.03 -9.80
C SER A 53 1.36 -6.53 -8.36
N GLY A 54 0.26 -6.87 -7.69
CA GLY A 54 0.03 -6.48 -6.30
C GLY A 54 1.06 -7.04 -5.32
N SER A 55 1.43 -8.32 -5.49
CA SER A 55 2.46 -8.95 -4.66
C SER A 55 3.86 -8.40 -4.96
N LEU A 56 4.14 -8.08 -6.22
CA LEU A 56 5.41 -7.49 -6.63
C LEU A 56 5.58 -6.05 -6.09
N SER A 57 4.50 -5.26 -6.10
CA SER A 57 4.47 -3.94 -5.45
C SER A 57 4.72 -4.04 -3.94
N ALA A 58 4.07 -4.98 -3.27
CA ALA A 58 4.31 -5.26 -1.85
C ALA A 58 5.75 -5.72 -1.58
N PHE A 59 6.32 -6.55 -2.45
CA PHE A 59 7.71 -6.97 -2.36
C PHE A 59 8.65 -5.76 -2.41
N PHE A 60 8.52 -4.87 -3.40
CA PHE A 60 9.34 -3.65 -3.44
C PHE A 60 9.15 -2.76 -2.21
N THR A 61 7.92 -2.66 -1.70
CA THR A 61 7.61 -1.93 -0.47
C THR A 61 8.38 -2.47 0.74
N ALA A 62 8.56 -3.80 0.84
CA ALA A 62 9.29 -4.41 1.94
C ALA A 62 10.78 -4.01 1.96
N PHE A 63 11.38 -3.72 0.79
CA PHE A 63 12.81 -3.39 0.65
C PHE A 63 13.13 -1.89 0.66
N ILE A 64 12.15 -1.04 0.96
CA ILE A 64 12.33 0.43 1.05
C ILE A 64 13.43 0.84 2.06
N PHE A 65 13.76 -0.01 3.05
CA PHE A 65 14.83 0.27 4.03
C PHE A 65 16.28 0.19 3.50
N THR A 66 16.45 -0.16 2.22
CA THR A 66 17.76 -0.24 1.56
C THR A 66 18.24 1.12 1.05
N GLU A 67 19.48 1.21 0.57
CA GLU A 67 20.04 2.43 -0.05
C GLU A 67 19.25 2.88 -1.28
N LEU A 68 18.49 1.98 -1.90
CA LEU A 68 17.64 2.23 -3.06
C LEU A 68 16.19 2.62 -2.66
N HIS A 69 16.01 3.25 -1.49
CA HIS A 69 14.73 3.63 -0.91
C HIS A 69 13.79 4.27 -1.95
N ASP A 70 14.26 5.33 -2.61
CA ASP A 70 13.42 6.14 -3.50
C ASP A 70 13.07 5.40 -4.80
N GLN A 71 14.02 4.63 -5.35
CA GLN A 71 13.81 3.85 -6.57
C GLN A 71 12.82 2.71 -6.32
N LEU A 72 12.93 2.03 -5.18
CA LEU A 72 12.02 0.96 -4.79
C LEU A 72 10.62 1.48 -4.47
N LEU A 73 10.51 2.64 -3.83
CA LEU A 73 9.23 3.31 -3.58
C LEU A 73 8.55 3.71 -4.91
N LEU A 74 9.30 4.25 -5.87
CA LEU A 74 8.79 4.58 -7.20
C LEU A 74 8.28 3.33 -7.92
N LEU A 75 9.08 2.26 -7.92
CA LEU A 75 8.75 1.01 -8.58
C LEU A 75 7.53 0.34 -7.93
N ALA A 76 7.46 0.32 -6.59
CA ALA A 76 6.31 -0.14 -5.83
C ALA A 76 5.04 0.63 -6.22
N SER A 77 5.15 1.96 -6.37
CA SER A 77 4.03 2.84 -6.72
C SER A 77 3.53 2.60 -8.15
N ILE A 78 4.43 2.54 -9.13
CA ILE A 78 4.07 2.28 -10.54
C ILE A 78 3.42 0.90 -10.67
N VAL A 79 4.06 -0.14 -10.11
CA VAL A 79 3.56 -1.51 -10.22
C VAL A 79 2.25 -1.69 -9.44
N GLY A 80 2.10 -1.03 -8.29
CA GLY A 80 0.90 -1.08 -7.45
C GLY A 80 -0.27 -0.28 -8.00
N PHE A 81 -0.02 0.76 -8.80
CA PHE A 81 -1.06 1.62 -9.37
C PHE A 81 -2.04 0.85 -10.28
N PHE A 82 -1.52 -0.03 -11.14
CA PHE A 82 -2.35 -0.81 -12.08
C PHE A 82 -3.36 -1.74 -11.38
N PRO A 83 -2.95 -2.68 -10.49
CA PRO A 83 -3.88 -3.56 -9.80
C PRO A 83 -4.84 -2.76 -8.93
N LEU A 84 -4.39 -1.68 -8.29
CA LEU A 84 -5.25 -0.82 -7.47
C LEU A 84 -6.34 -0.13 -8.30
N THR A 85 -6.00 0.35 -9.50
CA THR A 85 -6.97 0.95 -10.43
C THR A 85 -8.01 -0.06 -10.90
N ILE A 86 -7.60 -1.29 -11.21
CA ILE A 86 -8.53 -2.36 -11.61
C ILE A 86 -9.51 -2.68 -10.47
N ILE A 87 -9.01 -2.78 -9.23
CA ILE A 87 -9.83 -2.98 -8.03
C ILE A 87 -10.81 -1.82 -7.85
N ALA A 88 -10.34 -0.58 -7.94
CA ALA A 88 -11.17 0.62 -7.79
C ALA A 88 -12.30 0.66 -8.82
N LEU A 89 -12.00 0.43 -10.11
CA LEU A 89 -12.99 0.41 -11.19
C LEU A 89 -14.04 -0.69 -10.99
N GLU A 90 -13.65 -1.85 -10.49
CA GLU A 90 -14.60 -2.93 -10.19
C GLU A 90 -15.51 -2.59 -9.00
N MET A 91 -14.95 -1.94 -7.98
CA MET A 91 -15.72 -1.52 -6.82
C MET A 91 -16.74 -0.44 -7.14
N LEU A 92 -16.43 0.48 -8.06
CA LEU A 92 -17.39 1.48 -8.56
C LEU A 92 -18.59 0.86 -9.28
N LYS A 93 -18.45 -0.35 -9.85
CA LYS A 93 -19.57 -1.09 -10.46
C LYS A 93 -20.49 -1.76 -9.43
N THR A 94 -20.07 -1.85 -8.17
CA THR A 94 -20.83 -2.54 -7.13
C THR A 94 -21.93 -1.62 -6.56
N LYS A 95 -23.19 -2.09 -6.52
CA LYS A 95 -24.38 -1.29 -6.10
C LYS A 95 -24.34 -0.68 -4.68
N SER A 96 -23.41 -1.09 -3.82
CA SER A 96 -23.33 -0.62 -2.44
C SER A 96 -22.58 0.71 -2.36
N LYS A 97 -23.29 1.82 -2.16
CA LYS A 97 -22.72 3.18 -2.29
C LYS A 97 -21.63 3.58 -1.27
N ARG A 98 -21.61 3.03 -0.04
CA ARG A 98 -20.74 3.59 1.03
C ARG A 98 -19.29 3.11 1.03
N ILE A 99 -19.04 1.83 0.75
CA ILE A 99 -17.69 1.24 0.80
C ILE A 99 -16.78 1.62 -0.40
N PRO A 100 -17.28 1.76 -1.65
CA PRO A 100 -16.43 2.25 -2.74
C PRO A 100 -16.02 3.72 -2.56
N ILE A 101 -16.79 4.54 -1.82
CA ILE A 101 -16.41 5.92 -1.51
C ILE A 101 -15.16 5.96 -0.61
N LEU A 102 -15.10 5.13 0.43
CA LEU A 102 -13.90 5.06 1.29
C LEU A 102 -12.66 4.62 0.50
N GLY A 103 -12.81 3.65 -0.40
CA GLY A 103 -11.71 3.24 -1.29
C GLY A 103 -11.24 4.35 -2.22
N LEU A 104 -12.19 5.12 -2.77
CA LEU A 104 -11.88 6.27 -3.61
C LEU A 104 -11.16 7.37 -2.82
N ILE A 105 -11.59 7.65 -1.58
CA ILE A 105 -10.93 8.58 -0.68
C ILE A 105 -9.49 8.11 -0.40
N SER A 106 -9.28 6.83 -0.07
CA SER A 106 -7.94 6.27 0.14
C SER A 106 -7.05 6.42 -1.10
N PHE A 107 -7.61 6.17 -2.28
CA PHE A 107 -6.89 6.31 -3.55
C PHE A 107 -6.48 7.75 -3.83
N LEU A 108 -7.41 8.71 -3.65
CA LEU A 108 -7.12 10.13 -3.80
C LEU A 108 -6.07 10.60 -2.80
N LEU A 109 -6.18 10.17 -1.54
CA LEU A 109 -5.22 10.55 -0.50
C LEU A 109 -3.82 9.99 -0.80
N LEU A 110 -3.73 8.77 -1.32
CA LEU A 110 -2.48 8.17 -1.76
C LEU A 110 -1.88 8.91 -2.97
N ALA A 111 -2.71 9.34 -3.91
CA ALA A 111 -2.26 10.16 -5.04
C ALA A 111 -1.72 11.51 -4.58
N VAL A 112 -2.43 12.19 -3.67
CA VAL A 112 -1.97 13.45 -3.07
C VAL A 112 -0.66 13.24 -2.33
N TYR A 113 -0.54 12.19 -1.52
CA TYR A 113 0.69 11.84 -0.80
C TYR A 113 1.88 11.69 -1.76
N ASN A 114 1.72 10.90 -2.82
CA ASN A 114 2.79 10.70 -3.80
C ASN A 114 3.20 12.02 -4.48
N VAL A 115 2.24 12.87 -4.86
CA VAL A 115 2.54 14.18 -5.46
C VAL A 115 3.29 15.08 -4.47
N THR A 116 2.84 15.16 -3.22
CA THR A 116 3.50 15.98 -2.19
C THR A 116 4.91 15.49 -1.87
N PHE A 117 5.11 14.16 -1.88
CA PHE A 117 6.41 13.52 -1.66
C PHE A 117 7.40 13.90 -2.76
N TYR A 118 7.04 13.68 -4.03
CA TYR A 118 7.96 13.95 -5.15
C TYR A 118 8.20 15.43 -5.42
N LEU A 119 7.25 16.30 -5.07
CA LEU A 119 7.41 17.75 -5.23
C LEU A 119 8.11 18.42 -4.03
N ASN A 120 8.55 17.67 -3.01
CA ASN A 120 9.17 18.22 -1.79
C ASN A 120 8.26 19.26 -1.08
N ILE A 121 6.94 19.10 -1.18
CA ILE A 121 5.98 20.03 -0.58
C ILE A 121 5.55 19.46 0.77
N TYR A 122 5.64 20.28 1.83
CA TYR A 122 5.21 19.93 3.19
C TYR A 122 5.93 18.70 3.79
N GLU A 123 7.26 18.65 3.69
CA GLU A 123 8.10 17.54 4.19
C GLU A 123 7.78 17.11 5.64
N PHE A 124 7.50 18.09 6.51
CA PHE A 124 7.10 17.84 7.90
C PHE A 124 5.83 16.98 8.04
N PHE A 125 4.90 17.09 7.09
CA PHE A 125 3.61 16.40 7.13
C PHE A 125 3.64 15.02 6.47
N TRP A 126 4.69 14.65 5.73
CA TRP A 126 4.74 13.37 5.01
C TRP A 126 4.53 12.15 5.90
N PRO A 127 5.18 12.02 7.07
CA PRO A 127 5.01 10.85 7.92
C PRO A 127 3.58 10.75 8.48
N ILE A 128 2.93 11.89 8.70
CA ILE A 128 1.55 11.96 9.19
C ILE A 128 0.59 11.54 8.09
N MET A 129 0.74 12.10 6.88
CA MET A 129 -0.07 11.74 5.72
C MET A 129 0.05 10.26 5.38
N GLN A 130 1.27 9.69 5.38
CA GLN A 130 1.50 8.28 5.12
C GLN A 130 0.74 7.39 6.12
N LYS A 131 0.82 7.69 7.42
CA LYS A 131 0.09 6.94 8.47
C LYS A 131 -1.42 7.01 8.28
N ILE A 132 -1.96 8.18 7.94
CA ILE A 132 -3.39 8.35 7.67
C ILE A 132 -3.80 7.55 6.43
N CYS A 133 -3.04 7.62 5.35
CA CYS A 133 -3.28 6.81 4.14
C CYS A 133 -3.33 5.33 4.45
N ILE A 134 -2.34 4.80 5.17
CA ILE A 134 -2.28 3.39 5.56
C ILE A 134 -3.48 3.02 6.43
N ALA A 135 -3.82 3.83 7.43
CA ALA A 135 -4.93 3.57 8.34
C ALA A 135 -6.27 3.49 7.60
N ILE A 136 -6.57 4.46 6.72
CA ILE A 136 -7.82 4.47 5.95
C ILE A 136 -7.85 3.31 4.96
N CYS A 137 -6.73 3.00 4.29
CA CYS A 137 -6.63 1.80 3.43
C CYS A 137 -6.93 0.51 4.19
N LEU A 138 -6.32 0.32 5.37
CA LEU A 138 -6.53 -0.88 6.18
C LEU A 138 -7.98 -0.99 6.68
N ILE A 139 -8.57 0.12 7.15
CA ILE A 139 -9.98 0.15 7.56
C ILE A 139 -10.87 -0.26 6.39
N TRP A 140 -10.62 0.31 5.20
CA TRP A 140 -11.38 0.01 4.00
C TRP A 140 -11.27 -1.47 3.58
N ILE A 141 -10.05 -2.02 3.55
CA ILE A 141 -9.79 -3.43 3.24
C ILE A 141 -10.54 -4.35 4.21
N ASN A 142 -10.49 -4.06 5.52
CA ASN A 142 -11.17 -4.86 6.53
C ASN A 142 -12.70 -4.79 6.39
N LEU A 143 -13.26 -3.61 6.10
CA LEU A 143 -14.70 -3.46 5.85
C LEU A 143 -15.17 -4.25 4.62
N GLU A 144 -14.40 -4.23 3.54
CA GLU A 144 -14.67 -5.06 2.35
C GLU A 144 -14.58 -6.56 2.66
N ALA A 145 -13.57 -6.98 3.44
CA ALA A 145 -13.41 -8.37 3.86
C ALA A 145 -14.62 -8.89 4.64
N VAL A 146 -15.05 -8.14 5.67
CA VAL A 146 -16.20 -8.51 6.51
C VAL A 146 -17.49 -8.58 5.70
N LYS A 147 -17.72 -7.61 4.80
CA LYS A 147 -18.94 -7.61 3.99
C LYS A 147 -19.00 -8.76 3.01
N ARG A 148 -17.88 -9.08 2.34
CA ARG A 148 -17.83 -10.19 1.40
C ARG A 148 -17.98 -11.55 2.09
N GLN A 149 -17.49 -11.70 3.31
CA GLN A 149 -17.81 -12.87 4.13
C GLN A 149 -19.30 -12.96 4.46
N LYS A 150 -19.94 -11.88 4.95
CA LYS A 150 -21.39 -11.90 5.25
C LYS A 150 -22.25 -12.25 4.03
N SER A 151 -21.88 -11.75 2.85
CA SER A 151 -22.54 -12.08 1.58
C SER A 151 -22.39 -13.56 1.17
N SER A 152 -21.39 -14.28 1.70
CA SER A 152 -21.20 -15.72 1.45
C SER A 152 -21.98 -16.61 2.41
N PHE A 153 -22.50 -16.05 3.52
CA PHE A 153 -23.29 -16.77 4.53
C PHE A 153 -24.80 -16.55 4.40
N THR A 154 -25.24 -15.74 3.44
CA THR A 154 -26.67 -15.62 3.09
C THR A 154 -26.95 -16.59 1.95
N PHE A 155 -27.17 -17.85 2.30
CA PHE A 155 -27.82 -18.85 1.44
C PHE A 155 -29.30 -18.90 1.77
#